data_AF-A0A6C1EDV8-F1
#
_entry.id   AF-A0A6C1EDV8-F1
#
_cell.length_a   1.000
_cell.length_b   1.000
_cell.length_c   1.000
_cell.angle_alpha   90.00
_cell.angle_beta   90.00
_cell.angle_gamma   90.00
#
_symmetry.space_group_name_H-M   'P 1'
#
loop_
_entity.id
_entity.type
_entity.pdbx_description
1 polymer ?
#
loop_
_entity_poly.entity_id
_entity_poly.type
_entity_poly.pdbx_seq_one_letter_code
_entity_poly.pdbx_strand_id
1 'polypeptide(L)'
;MDDENATDRPMDDEQDLGMAIEHSEDMKGRIVVVQQYFKDLENRHGISFLFNLIPDETFPKTKDRLHAKFGLGQKEFSKIKLSIGYSTEEGTVFRSLQGFSDEELDKVILYDIMSNLDYIYMDHPDRLRSHSSYDRPMIIKN
;
A
#
# COMPACT_ATOMS: atom_id res chain seq x y z
N MET A 1 -1.15 0.11 -62.86
CA MET A 1 -0.70 -1.00 -62.00
C MET A 1 0.51 -0.47 -61.27
N ASP A 2 0.23 -0.10 -60.02
CA ASP A 2 1.05 -0.35 -58.83
C ASP A 2 2.02 0.74 -58.32
N ASP A 3 1.70 1.11 -57.07
CA ASP A 3 2.47 1.60 -55.92
C ASP A 3 3.06 3.02 -55.93
N GLU A 4 2.52 3.98 -55.17
CA GLU A 4 2.36 4.09 -53.70
C GLU A 4 3.60 4.72 -52.99
N ASN A 5 3.49 6.04 -52.86
CA ASN A 5 3.84 6.91 -51.74
C ASN A 5 4.43 6.24 -50.47
N ALA A 6 5.66 6.60 -50.10
CA ALA A 6 6.12 6.56 -48.72
C ALA A 6 7.14 7.68 -48.47
N THR A 7 6.64 8.80 -47.93
CA THR A 7 7.46 9.86 -47.34
C THR A 7 8.16 9.36 -46.08
N ASP A 8 9.49 9.35 -46.08
CA ASP A 8 10.33 9.25 -44.88
C ASP A 8 9.97 10.38 -43.90
N ARG A 9 9.55 10.02 -42.69
CA ARG A 9 9.55 10.93 -41.53
C ARG A 9 10.51 10.36 -40.49
N PRO A 10 11.43 11.16 -39.94
CA PRO A 10 12.26 10.71 -38.83
C PRO A 10 11.38 10.57 -37.57
N MET A 11 11.41 9.39 -36.98
CA MET A 11 10.79 9.08 -35.68
C MET A 11 11.68 9.62 -34.57
N ASP A 12 11.46 10.88 -34.17
CA ASP A 12 11.87 11.40 -32.86
C ASP A 12 10.67 11.26 -31.92
N ASP A 13 10.52 10.07 -31.33
CA ASP A 13 9.58 9.82 -30.23
C ASP A 13 10.37 9.37 -28.99
N GLU A 14 11.31 10.21 -28.53
CA GLU A 14 11.65 10.22 -27.10
C GLU A 14 10.48 10.88 -26.37
N GLN A 15 9.46 10.07 -26.07
CA GLN A 15 8.37 10.46 -25.19
C GLN A 15 8.98 10.77 -23.81
N ASP A 16 9.22 12.06 -23.60
CA ASP A 16 9.48 12.71 -22.34
C ASP A 16 8.45 12.21 -21.32
N LEU A 17 8.89 11.30 -20.45
CA LEU A 17 8.12 10.78 -19.32
C LEU A 17 8.09 11.84 -18.21
N GLY A 18 7.78 13.08 -18.59
CA GLY A 18 7.48 14.18 -17.71
C GLY A 18 6.15 13.91 -17.05
N MET A 19 6.15 13.11 -15.97
CA MET A 19 5.07 13.13 -15.01
C MET A 19 4.84 14.59 -14.64
N ALA A 20 3.67 15.12 -15.02
CA ALA A 20 3.17 16.36 -14.47
C ALA A 20 3.03 16.14 -12.96
N ILE A 21 4.07 16.51 -12.21
CA ILE A 21 3.94 16.77 -10.79
C ILE A 21 3.15 18.07 -10.75
N GLU A 22 1.83 17.96 -10.77
CA GLU A 22 0.99 19.04 -10.29
C GLU A 22 1.48 19.34 -8.88
N HIS A 23 2.21 20.45 -8.74
CA HIS A 23 2.56 21.02 -7.45
C HIS A 23 1.25 21.48 -6.80
N SER A 24 0.50 20.52 -6.26
CA SER A 24 -0.58 20.81 -5.32
C SER A 24 0.10 21.44 -4.11
N GLU A 25 -0.34 22.66 -3.80
CA GLU A 25 0.09 23.52 -2.69
C GLU A 25 0.56 22.73 -1.47
N ASP A 26 1.72 23.11 -0.93
CA ASP A 26 2.33 22.67 0.33
C ASP A 26 1.59 21.50 1.00
N MET A 27 1.87 20.26 0.57
CA MET A 27 1.35 19.07 1.24
C MET A 27 1.94 19.01 2.66
N LYS A 28 1.32 19.75 3.59
CA LYS A 28 1.57 19.64 5.02
C LYS A 28 1.12 18.26 5.44
N GLY A 29 2.08 17.36 5.53
CA GLY A 29 1.83 15.96 5.84
C GLY A 29 3.12 15.21 6.10
N ARG A 30 2.98 13.99 6.61
CA ARG A 30 4.11 13.07 6.82
C ARG A 30 4.01 11.92 5.86
N ILE A 31 5.08 11.67 5.13
CA ILE A 31 5.14 10.59 4.16
C ILE A 31 5.62 9.32 4.88
N VAL A 32 4.77 8.30 4.89
CA VAL A 32 5.06 6.98 5.44
C VAL A 32 5.07 5.93 4.33
N VAL A 33 5.73 4.80 4.58
CA VAL A 33 5.78 3.67 3.65
C VAL A 33 4.71 2.66 4.04
N VAL A 34 3.87 2.27 3.09
CA VAL A 34 2.92 1.17 3.29
C VAL A 34 3.55 -0.11 2.74
N GLN A 35 3.70 -1.11 3.60
CA GLN A 35 4.27 -2.42 3.27
C GLN A 35 3.21 -3.52 3.43
N GLN A 36 3.16 -4.43 2.47
CA GLN A 36 2.26 -5.57 2.50
C GLN A 36 3.04 -6.85 2.84
N TYR A 37 2.43 -7.73 3.65
CA TYR A 37 3.01 -8.99 4.08
C TYR A 37 1.91 -10.00 4.44
N PHE A 38 2.25 -11.28 4.60
CA PHE A 38 1.29 -12.29 5.07
C PHE A 38 1.84 -13.11 6.24
N LYS A 39 1.20 -12.98 7.41
CA LYS A 39 1.54 -13.61 8.70
C LYS A 39 2.91 -13.22 9.28
N ASP A 40 3.95 -13.25 8.47
CA ASP A 40 5.34 -12.95 8.84
C ASP A 40 5.81 -11.69 8.09
N LEU A 41 6.41 -10.73 8.81
CA LEU A 41 6.90 -9.47 8.25
C LEU A 41 8.03 -9.68 7.23
N GLU A 42 8.71 -10.83 7.27
CA GLU A 42 9.70 -11.22 6.25
C GLU A 42 9.02 -11.75 4.97
N ASN A 43 7.78 -12.23 5.07
CA ASN A 43 6.97 -12.68 3.94
C ASN A 43 6.25 -11.49 3.27
N ARG A 44 7.05 -10.53 2.81
CA ARG A 44 6.60 -9.34 2.08
C ARG A 44 6.14 -9.74 0.67
N HIS A 45 5.11 -9.06 0.20
CA HIS A 45 4.60 -9.26 -1.16
C HIS A 45 3.92 -7.98 -1.65
N GLY A 46 3.35 -8.02 -2.85
CA GLY A 46 2.66 -6.87 -3.44
C GLY A 46 3.58 -5.69 -3.70
N ILE A 47 2.98 -4.52 -3.88
CA ILE A 47 3.69 -3.27 -4.18
C ILE A 47 3.62 -2.37 -2.95
N SER A 48 4.78 -2.02 -2.41
CA SER A 48 4.87 -0.99 -1.36
C SER A 48 4.67 0.38 -1.98
N PHE A 49 4.01 1.28 -1.27
CA PHE A 49 3.73 2.63 -1.77
C PHE A 49 3.85 3.67 -0.67
N LEU A 50 4.12 4.91 -1.08
CA LEU A 50 4.15 6.06 -0.18
C LEU A 50 2.74 6.54 0.12
N PHE A 51 2.46 6.86 1.38
CA PHE A 51 1.17 7.36 1.83
C PHE A 51 1.37 8.63 2.66
N ASN A 52 0.55 9.65 2.40
CA ASN A 52 0.64 10.93 3.09
C ASN A 52 -0.34 10.97 4.26
N LEU A 53 0.18 11.11 5.48
CA LEU A 53 -0.58 11.35 6.70
C LEU A 53 -0.89 12.85 6.82
N ILE A 54 -2.15 13.18 7.08
CA ILE A 54 -2.63 14.56 7.19
C ILE A 54 -2.74 14.94 8.68
N PRO A 55 -2.34 16.16 9.09
CA PRO A 55 -2.57 16.66 10.44
C PRO A 55 -4.05 16.61 10.85
N ASP A 56 -4.32 16.39 12.14
CA ASP A 56 -5.68 16.34 12.71
C ASP A 56 -6.63 15.30 12.09
N GLU A 57 -6.11 14.38 11.28
CA GLU A 57 -6.87 13.33 10.64
C GLU A 57 -6.98 12.11 11.56
N THR A 58 -8.21 11.75 11.92
CA THR A 58 -8.47 10.56 12.72
C THR A 58 -8.18 9.29 11.94
N PHE A 59 -7.83 8.21 12.64
CA PHE A 59 -7.48 6.95 12.01
C PHE A 59 -8.59 6.37 11.11
N PRO A 60 -9.90 6.43 11.46
CA PRO A 60 -10.95 6.01 10.54
C PRO A 60 -10.88 6.71 9.17
N LYS A 61 -10.69 8.04 9.14
CA LYS A 61 -10.54 8.79 7.89
C LYS A 61 -9.27 8.41 7.13
N THR A 62 -8.17 8.23 7.87
CA THR A 62 -6.91 7.76 7.31
C THR A 62 -7.08 6.39 6.65
N LYS A 63 -7.81 5.48 7.30
CA LYS A 63 -8.11 4.13 6.84
C LYS A 63 -8.99 4.15 5.58
N ASP A 64 -9.97 5.04 5.49
CA ASP A 64 -10.80 5.20 4.29
C ASP A 64 -9.98 5.68 3.09
N ARG A 65 -9.05 6.63 3.30
CA ARG A 65 -8.11 7.05 2.24
C ARG A 65 -7.14 5.95 1.85
N LEU A 66 -6.64 5.19 2.83
CA LEU A 66 -5.79 4.03 2.58
C LEU A 66 -6.53 2.98 1.75
N HIS A 67 -7.79 2.73 2.08
CA HIS A 67 -8.68 1.84 1.33
C HIS A 67 -8.88 2.32 -0.11
N ALA A 68 -9.23 3.59 -0.30
CA ALA A 68 -9.42 4.19 -1.61
C ALA A 68 -8.16 4.10 -2.47
N LYS A 69 -6.98 4.31 -1.87
CA LYS A 69 -5.69 4.17 -2.57
C LYS A 69 -5.33 2.72 -2.89
N PHE A 70 -5.68 1.78 -2.01
CA PHE A 70 -5.38 0.36 -2.22
C PHE A 70 -6.30 -0.30 -3.26
N GLY A 71 -7.53 0.20 -3.42
CA GLY A 71 -8.41 -0.18 -4.53
C GLY A 71 -9.08 -1.55 -4.39
N LEU A 72 -9.14 -2.12 -3.19
CA LEU A 72 -9.92 -3.35 -2.93
C LEU A 72 -11.40 -3.07 -2.69
N GLY A 73 -12.26 -4.07 -2.87
CA GLY A 73 -13.64 -3.99 -2.41
C GLY A 73 -13.72 -3.98 -0.87
N GLN A 74 -14.75 -3.33 -0.32
CA GLN A 74 -14.92 -3.16 1.14
C GLN A 74 -14.76 -4.47 1.93
N LYS A 75 -15.41 -5.55 1.46
CA LYS A 75 -15.38 -6.86 2.14
C LYS A 75 -13.98 -7.46 2.25
N GLU A 76 -13.14 -7.22 1.24
CA GLU A 76 -11.78 -7.72 1.24
C GLU A 76 -10.88 -6.82 2.08
N PHE A 77 -11.04 -5.50 1.96
CA PHE A 77 -10.29 -4.54 2.78
C PHE A 77 -10.55 -4.72 4.28
N SER A 78 -11.80 -5.01 4.67
CA SER A 78 -12.15 -5.27 6.08
C SER A 78 -11.45 -6.47 6.70
N LYS A 79 -10.89 -7.40 5.90
CA LYS A 79 -10.13 -8.56 6.39
C LYS A 79 -8.66 -8.25 6.64
N ILE A 80 -8.16 -7.12 6.12
CA ILE A 80 -6.75 -6.74 6.24
C ILE A 80 -6.48 -6.29 7.66
N LYS A 81 -5.41 -6.83 8.26
CA LYS A 81 -4.94 -6.36 9.57
C LYS A 81 -3.91 -5.26 9.35
N LEU A 82 -4.21 -4.09 9.88
CA LEU A 82 -3.36 -2.90 9.85
C LEU A 82 -2.52 -2.81 11.11
N SER A 83 -1.21 -2.66 10.96
CA SER A 83 -0.29 -2.38 12.06
C SER A 83 0.62 -1.21 11.68
N ILE A 84 1.25 -0.59 12.66
CA ILE A 84 2.22 0.48 12.45
C ILE A 84 3.54 0.10 13.10
N GLY A 85 4.64 0.45 12.44
CA GLY A 85 5.98 0.41 13.00
C GLY A 85 6.58 1.80 12.94
N TYR A 86 6.96 2.34 14.10
CA TYR A 86 7.54 3.66 14.21
C TYR A 86 8.75 3.65 15.14
N SER A 87 9.67 4.56 14.88
CA SER A 87 10.92 4.66 15.63
C SER A 87 10.75 5.55 16.87
N THR A 88 11.21 5.08 18.01
CA THR A 88 11.33 5.85 19.27
C THR A 88 12.79 5.90 19.71
N GLU A 89 13.10 6.70 20.74
CA GLU A 89 14.46 6.78 21.31
C GLU A 89 14.96 5.43 21.85
N GLU A 90 14.04 4.53 22.22
CA GLU A 90 14.33 3.20 22.77
C GLU A 90 14.39 2.10 21.70
N GLY A 91 14.04 2.42 20.45
CA GLY A 91 14.06 1.49 19.32
C GLY A 91 12.78 1.51 18.47
N THR A 92 12.63 0.52 17.60
CA THR A 92 11.43 0.41 16.75
C THR A 92 10.29 -0.25 17.52
N VAL A 93 9.16 0.44 17.63
CA VAL A 93 7.94 -0.08 18.25
C VAL A 93 7.00 -0.58 17.16
N PHE A 94 6.47 -1.79 17.33
CA PHE A 94 5.42 -2.35 16.48
C PHE A 94 4.10 -2.39 17.24
N ARG A 95 3.05 -1.82 16.65
CA ARG A 95 1.71 -1.75 17.24
C ARG A 95 0.66 -2.21 16.24
N SER A 96 -0.10 -3.24 16.61
CA SER A 96 -1.31 -3.62 15.89
C SER A 96 -2.41 -2.59 16.14
N LEU A 97 -3.17 -2.25 15.10
CA LEU A 97 -4.36 -1.40 15.19
C LEU A 97 -5.65 -2.23 15.19
N GLN A 98 -5.56 -3.54 15.48
CA GLN A 98 -6.71 -4.43 15.60
C GLN A 98 -7.22 -4.44 17.04
N GLY A 99 -8.53 -4.66 17.19
CA GLY A 99 -9.14 -4.88 18.51
C GLY A 99 -9.49 -3.62 19.29
N PHE A 100 -9.16 -2.43 18.76
CA PHE A 100 -9.69 -1.17 19.27
C PHE A 100 -11.14 -0.98 18.83
N SER A 101 -11.94 -0.39 19.71
CA SER A 101 -13.28 0.11 19.36
C SER A 101 -13.20 1.32 18.43
N ASP A 102 -14.29 1.60 17.72
CA ASP A 102 -14.35 2.77 16.82
C ASP A 102 -14.11 4.09 17.58
N GLU A 103 -14.55 4.17 18.84
CA GLU A 103 -14.36 5.33 19.73
C GLU A 103 -12.90 5.54 20.14
N GLU A 104 -12.14 4.45 20.30
CA GLU A 104 -10.70 4.50 20.58
C GLU A 104 -9.93 4.89 19.31
N LEU A 105 -10.31 4.32 18.17
CA LEU A 105 -9.69 4.62 16.88
C LEU A 105 -9.91 6.07 16.46
N ASP A 106 -11.06 6.68 16.78
CA ASP A 106 -11.33 8.07 16.43
C ASP A 106 -10.42 9.07 17.19
N LYS A 107 -9.82 8.65 18.31
CA LYS A 107 -8.83 9.45 19.06
C LYS A 107 -7.40 9.28 18.53
N VAL A 108 -7.17 8.32 17.65
CA VAL A 108 -5.84 8.05 17.10
C VAL A 108 -5.60 8.95 15.89
N ILE A 109 -4.56 9.77 15.96
CA ILE A 109 -4.08 10.59 14.85
C ILE A 109 -2.68 10.07 14.49
N LEU A 110 -2.56 9.35 13.37
CA LEU A 110 -1.28 8.74 12.97
C LEU A 110 -0.20 9.78 12.68
N TYR A 111 -0.60 10.96 12.20
CA TYR A 111 0.30 12.08 11.95
C TYR A 111 1.10 12.48 13.21
N ASP A 112 0.51 12.38 14.39
CA ASP A 112 1.18 12.76 15.65
C ASP A 112 2.14 11.68 16.14
N ILE A 113 1.88 10.42 15.79
CA ILE A 113 2.59 9.24 16.29
C ILE A 113 3.78 8.88 15.39
N MET A 114 3.63 8.99 14.08
CA MET A 114 4.59 8.48 13.10
C MET A 114 5.43 9.60 12.49
N SER A 115 6.70 9.34 12.25
CA SER A 115 7.62 10.22 11.53
C SER A 115 7.67 9.88 10.03
N ASN A 116 8.39 10.70 9.25
CA ASN A 116 8.63 10.38 7.85
C ASN A 116 9.38 9.05 7.70
N LEU A 117 9.01 8.27 6.70
CA LEU A 117 9.55 6.95 6.36
C LEU A 117 9.30 5.84 7.40
N ASP A 118 8.49 6.10 8.44
CA ASP A 118 7.91 5.02 9.25
C ASP A 118 6.93 4.18 8.42
N TYR A 119 6.52 3.04 8.97
CA TYR A 119 5.83 1.99 8.20
C TYR A 119 4.41 1.75 8.68
N ILE A 120 3.47 1.71 7.73
CA ILE A 120 2.17 1.07 7.90
C ILE A 120 2.25 -0.32 7.28
N TYR A 121 1.85 -1.34 8.03
CA TYR A 121 1.87 -2.72 7.60
C TYR A 121 0.45 -3.24 7.33
N MET A 122 0.28 -3.92 6.21
CA MET A 122 -0.97 -4.56 5.79
C MET A 122 -0.77 -6.07 5.72
N ASP A 123 -1.33 -6.81 6.68
CA ASP A 123 -1.32 -8.28 6.71
C ASP A 123 -2.51 -8.81 5.92
N HIS A 124 -2.24 -9.44 4.78
CA HIS A 124 -3.25 -10.11 3.96
C HIS A 124 -2.63 -11.18 3.05
N PRO A 125 -3.37 -12.19 2.58
CA PRO A 125 -2.83 -13.19 1.66
C PRO A 125 -2.42 -12.58 0.31
N ASP A 126 -1.29 -13.02 -0.23
CA ASP A 126 -0.84 -12.60 -1.55
C ASP A 126 -1.84 -13.05 -2.63
N ARG A 127 -2.39 -12.08 -3.36
CA ARG A 127 -3.38 -12.31 -4.43
C ARG A 127 -2.74 -12.74 -5.75
N LEU A 128 -1.42 -12.57 -5.92
CA LEU A 128 -0.70 -13.00 -7.12
C LEU A 128 -0.28 -14.47 -7.05
N ARG A 129 -0.17 -15.04 -5.85
CA ARG A 129 0.02 -16.48 -5.66
C ARG A 129 -1.28 -17.22 -5.91
N SER A 130 -1.61 -17.42 -7.19
CA SER A 130 -2.52 -18.50 -7.55
C SER A 130 -1.96 -19.80 -6.98
N HIS A 131 -2.70 -20.47 -6.09
CA HIS A 131 -2.35 -21.82 -5.64
C HIS A 131 -2.10 -22.69 -6.86
N SER A 132 -0.87 -23.20 -7.01
CA SER A 132 -0.55 -24.19 -8.01
C SER A 132 -1.48 -25.38 -7.79
N SER A 133 -2.35 -25.66 -8.75
CA SER A 133 -3.35 -26.75 -8.75
C SER A 133 -2.75 -28.17 -8.71
N TYR A 134 -1.45 -28.30 -8.43
CA TYR A 134 -0.67 -29.54 -8.40
C TYR A 134 -0.26 -29.98 -6.99
N ASP A 135 -0.55 -29.20 -5.95
CA ASP A 135 -0.26 -29.58 -4.57
C ASP A 135 -1.32 -30.58 -4.06
N ARG A 136 -1.27 -31.81 -4.58
CA ARG A 136 -2.11 -32.91 -4.11
C ARG A 136 -1.47 -33.53 -2.87
N PRO A 137 -2.20 -33.68 -1.76
CA PRO A 137 -1.67 -34.32 -0.57
C PRO A 137 -1.33 -35.78 -0.84
N MET A 138 -0.25 -36.25 -0.22
CA MET A 138 0.14 -37.65 -0.23
C MET A 138 -0.82 -38.45 0.66
N ILE A 139 -1.48 -39.47 0.11
CA ILE A 139 -2.42 -40.33 0.84
C ILE A 139 -1.76 -41.69 1.04
N ILE A 140 -1.63 -42.12 2.29
CA ILE A 140 -1.30 -43.51 2.62
C ILE A 140 -2.62 -44.28 2.66
N LYS A 141 -2.73 -45.32 1.84
CA LYS A 141 -3.88 -46.24 1.85
C LYS A 141 -3.58 -47.42 2.76
N ASN A 142 -4.61 -47.89 3.47
CA ASN A 142 -4.57 -49.11 4.29
C ASN A 142 -4.31 -50.36 3.46
#